data_AF-A0A9P7AJ67-F1
#
_entry.id   AF-A0A9P7AJ67-F1
#
_cell.length_a   1.000
_cell.length_b   1.000
_cell.length_c   1.000
_cell.angle_alpha   90.00
_cell.angle_beta   90.00
_cell.angle_gamma   90.00
#
_symmetry.space_group_name_H-M   'P 1'
#
loop_
_entity.id
_entity.type
_entity.pdbx_description
1 polymer ?
#
loop_
_entity_poly.entity_id
_entity_poly.type
_entity_poly.pdbx_seq_one_letter_code
_entity_poly.pdbx_strand_id
1 'polypeptide(L)'
;IVNEPTTLRRHAEARFAGKYRKWAKASSFVSKLPGDVAAEKRKVAQAQQTIDAHVTERKISERVIPYSHQLFRKAAIEWLIADRFPTAVDC
;
A
#
# COMPACT_ATOMS: atom_id res chain seq x y z
N ILE A 1 23.31 21.58 12.17
CA ILE A 1 23.41 20.74 10.94
C ILE A 1 22.61 19.48 11.20
N VAL A 2 21.39 19.39 10.64
CA VAL A 2 20.57 18.19 10.77
C VAL A 2 21.05 17.21 9.71
N ASN A 3 21.59 16.07 10.13
CA ASN A 3 22.01 15.03 9.20
C ASN A 3 20.80 14.21 8.78
N GLU A 4 20.38 14.38 7.54
CA GLU A 4 19.32 13.57 6.95
C GLU A 4 19.72 12.08 6.94
N PRO A 5 18.94 11.19 7.59
CA PRO A 5 19.31 9.78 7.76
C PRO A 5 19.39 9.03 6.42
N THR A 6 18.69 9.52 5.39
CA THR A 6 18.78 9.03 4.01
C THR A 6 20.15 9.30 3.39
N THR A 7 20.73 10.47 3.68
CA THR A 7 22.06 10.88 3.21
C THR A 7 23.17 10.05 3.86
N LEU A 8 23.08 9.81 5.18
CA LEU A 8 24.06 8.97 5.90
C LEU A 8 24.06 7.53 5.41
N ARG A 9 22.88 6.95 5.15
CA ARG A 9 22.78 5.58 4.64
C ARG A 9 23.36 5.44 3.23
N ARG A 10 23.15 6.42 2.35
CA ARG A 10 23.78 6.46 1.02
C ARG A 10 25.29 6.57 1.10
N HIS A 11 25.81 7.43 1.98
CA HIS A 11 27.26 7.57 2.20
C HIS A 11 27.88 6.29 2.77
N ALA A 12 27.23 5.67 3.75
CA ALA A 12 27.65 4.40 4.32
C ALA A 12 27.68 3.28 3.29
N GLU A 13 26.69 3.23 2.40
CA GLU A 13 26.68 2.30 1.27
C GLU A 13 27.86 2.56 0.32
N ALA A 14 28.05 3.82 -0.11
CA ALA A 14 29.09 4.17 -1.07
C ALA A 14 30.52 3.85 -0.56
N ARG A 15 30.80 4.09 0.73
CA ARG A 15 32.16 3.94 1.28
C ARG A 15 32.40 2.66 2.06
N PHE A 16 31.35 2.10 2.68
CA PHE A 16 31.51 1.06 3.69
C PHE A 16 30.59 -0.14 3.52
N ALA A 17 29.90 -0.30 2.37
CA ALA A 17 28.91 -1.36 2.16
C ALA A 17 29.38 -2.75 2.61
N GLY A 18 30.60 -3.16 2.25
CA GLY A 18 31.14 -4.47 2.61
C GLY A 18 31.30 -4.67 4.13
N LYS A 19 31.86 -3.68 4.84
CA LYS A 19 32.03 -3.73 6.30
C LYS A 19 30.68 -3.66 7.00
N TYR A 20 29.78 -2.79 6.53
CA TYR A 20 28.45 -2.62 7.08
C TYR A 20 27.62 -3.90 6.99
N ARG A 21 27.60 -4.57 5.83
CA ARG A 21 26.88 -5.84 5.66
C ARG A 21 27.44 -6.96 6.54
N LYS A 22 28.76 -7.05 6.70
CA LYS A 22 29.39 -8.02 7.62
C LYS A 22 28.97 -7.77 9.06
N TRP A 23 29.02 -6.52 9.52
CA TRP A 23 28.58 -6.12 10.85
C TRP A 23 27.08 -6.39 11.06
N ALA A 24 26.25 -6.06 10.07
CA ALA A 24 24.81 -6.30 10.13
C ALA A 24 24.50 -7.79 10.29
N LYS A 25 25.17 -8.66 9.51
CA LYS A 25 25.04 -10.11 9.64
C LYS A 25 25.50 -10.63 11.01
N ALA A 26 26.65 -10.17 11.49
CA ALA A 26 27.19 -10.59 12.79
C ALA A 26 26.33 -10.15 13.97
N SER A 27 25.66 -8.99 13.84
CA SER A 27 24.80 -8.42 14.88
C SER A 27 23.34 -8.86 14.74
N SER A 28 23.02 -9.82 13.86
CA SER A 28 21.64 -10.20 13.51
C SER A 28 20.74 -9.02 13.13
N PHE A 29 21.33 -7.98 12.56
CA PHE A 29 20.65 -6.74 12.19
C PHE A 29 20.29 -6.74 10.71
N VAL A 30 19.06 -6.29 10.40
CA VAL A 30 18.59 -6.18 9.01
C VAL A 30 19.25 -4.96 8.36
N SER A 31 20.04 -5.19 7.31
CA SER A 31 20.64 -4.08 6.55
C SER A 31 19.58 -3.15 5.99
N LYS A 32 19.73 -1.85 6.26
CA LYS A 32 18.88 -0.77 5.72
C LYS A 32 19.63 0.10 4.71
N LEU A 33 20.70 -0.42 4.10
CA LEU A 33 21.35 0.28 3.00
C LEU A 33 20.38 0.43 1.82
N PRO A 34 20.38 1.56 1.11
CA PRO A 34 19.46 1.82 0.01
C PRO A 34 19.43 0.70 -1.04
N GLY A 35 20.57 0.16 -1.44
CA GLY A 35 20.64 -0.95 -2.40
C GLY A 35 20.06 -2.26 -1.86
N ASP A 36 20.27 -2.56 -0.57
CA ASP A 36 19.72 -3.77 0.06
C ASP A 36 18.19 -3.66 0.19
N VAL A 37 17.68 -2.49 0.56
CA VAL A 37 16.23 -2.20 0.60
C VAL A 37 15.62 -2.26 -0.80
N ALA A 38 16.30 -1.74 -1.82
CA ALA A 38 15.84 -1.80 -3.19
C ALA A 38 15.80 -3.25 -3.71
N ALA A 39 16.81 -4.06 -3.39
CA ALA A 39 16.85 -5.48 -3.75
C ALA A 39 15.69 -6.25 -3.09
N GLU A 40 15.40 -5.98 -1.82
CA GLU A 40 14.28 -6.62 -1.13
C GLU A 40 12.94 -6.23 -1.76
N LYS A 41 12.73 -4.94 -2.05
CA LYS A 41 11.53 -4.49 -2.76
C LYS A 41 11.37 -5.14 -4.13
N ARG A 42 12.46 -5.38 -4.87
CA ARG A 42 12.42 -6.09 -6.16
C ARG A 42 12.01 -7.54 -5.97
N LYS A 43 12.53 -8.25 -4.94
CA LYS A 43 12.12 -9.62 -4.63
C LYS A 43 10.63 -9.70 -4.27
N VAL A 44 10.16 -8.79 -3.41
CA VAL A 44 8.75 -8.71 -3.03
C VAL A 44 7.87 -8.42 -4.25
N ALA A 45 8.28 -7.48 -5.11
CA ALA A 45 7.55 -7.17 -6.35
C ALA A 45 7.54 -8.35 -7.34
N GLN A 46 8.63 -9.13 -7.41
CA GLN A 46 8.68 -10.36 -8.20
C GLN A 46 7.82 -11.49 -7.62
N ALA A 47 7.69 -11.57 -6.29
CA ALA A 47 6.80 -12.52 -5.64
C ALA A 47 5.32 -12.11 -5.79
N GLN A 48 5.04 -10.81 -5.79
CA GLN A 48 3.70 -10.23 -5.97
C GLN A 48 3.39 -9.97 -7.45
N GLN A 49 3.69 -10.93 -8.34
CA GLN A 49 3.42 -10.77 -9.77
C GLN A 49 1.95 -10.92 -10.15
N THR A 50 1.11 -11.47 -9.27
CA THR A 50 -0.28 -11.74 -9.63
C THR A 50 -1.21 -11.61 -8.44
N ILE A 51 -2.31 -10.88 -8.64
CA ILE A 51 -3.45 -10.86 -7.71
C ILE A 51 -4.17 -12.23 -7.77
N ASP A 52 -3.94 -13.02 -8.83
CA ASP A 52 -4.58 -14.31 -9.12
C ASP A 52 -4.51 -15.36 -8.02
N ALA A 53 -3.51 -15.32 -7.13
CA ALA A 53 -3.36 -16.36 -6.10
C ALA A 53 -4.62 -16.55 -5.24
N HIS A 54 -5.46 -15.52 -5.13
CA HIS A 54 -6.75 -15.57 -4.44
C HIS A 54 -7.92 -15.02 -5.28
N VAL A 55 -7.72 -14.66 -6.54
CA VAL A 55 -8.83 -14.25 -7.42
C VAL A 55 -9.44 -15.50 -8.02
N THR A 56 -10.57 -15.91 -7.45
CA THR A 56 -11.42 -16.90 -8.11
C THR A 56 -12.28 -16.18 -9.13
N GLU A 57 -12.22 -16.58 -10.40
CA GLU A 57 -13.22 -16.18 -11.40
C GLU A 57 -14.61 -16.61 -10.91
N ARG A 58 -15.37 -15.66 -10.36
CA ARG A 58 -16.81 -15.86 -10.20
C ARG A 58 -17.41 -15.69 -11.58
N LYS A 59 -18.15 -16.71 -12.04
CA LYS A 59 -19.16 -16.50 -13.08
C LYS A 59 -19.91 -15.24 -12.69
N ILE A 60 -20.06 -14.31 -13.62
CA ILE A 60 -20.94 -13.16 -13.44
C ILE A 60 -22.32 -13.76 -13.24
N SER A 61 -22.65 -14.11 -11.99
CA SER A 61 -24.01 -14.38 -11.59
C SER A 61 -24.70 -13.08 -11.93
N GLU A 62 -25.55 -13.16 -12.95
CA GLU A 62 -26.49 -12.14 -13.38
C GLU A 62 -26.71 -11.19 -12.20
N ARG A 63 -26.19 -9.95 -12.30
CA ARG A 63 -26.30 -8.98 -11.21
C ARG A 63 -27.75 -9.06 -10.75
N VAL A 64 -27.98 -9.49 -9.50
CA VAL A 64 -29.33 -9.76 -8.98
C VAL A 64 -30.24 -8.55 -9.23
N ILE A 65 -29.63 -7.35 -9.33
CA ILE A 65 -30.25 -6.16 -9.90
C ILE A 65 -29.25 -5.45 -10.83
N PRO A 66 -29.53 -5.33 -12.14
CA PRO A 66 -28.76 -4.48 -13.05
C PRO A 66 -28.70 -3.04 -12.54
N TYR A 67 -27.58 -2.35 -12.78
CA TYR A 67 -27.47 -0.95 -12.40
C TYR A 67 -28.55 -0.12 -13.14
N SER A 68 -29.40 0.54 -12.38
CA SER A 68 -30.35 1.53 -12.87
C SER A 68 -30.10 2.84 -12.12
N HIS A 69 -29.89 3.92 -12.87
CA HIS A 69 -29.66 5.24 -12.30
C HIS A 69 -30.81 5.68 -11.37
N GLN A 70 -32.04 5.30 -11.69
CA GLN A 70 -33.21 5.59 -10.87
C GLN A 70 -33.18 4.82 -9.54
N LEU A 71 -32.77 3.54 -9.57
CA LEU A 71 -32.66 2.71 -8.36
C LEU A 71 -31.54 3.22 -7.44
N PHE A 72 -30.40 3.57 -8.04
CA PHE A 72 -29.27 4.16 -7.31
C PHE A 72 -29.66 5.49 -6.66
N ARG A 73 -30.33 6.38 -7.39
CA ARG A 73 -30.79 7.67 -6.86
C ARG A 73 -31.77 7.49 -5.70
N LYS A 74 -32.71 6.55 -5.79
CA LYS A 74 -33.64 6.23 -4.69
C LYS A 74 -32.89 5.74 -3.44
N ALA A 75 -32.02 4.74 -3.61
CA ALA A 75 -31.22 4.22 -2.51
C ALA A 75 -30.33 5.28 -1.86
N ALA A 76 -29.75 6.19 -2.66
CA ALA A 76 -28.95 7.30 -2.16
C ALA A 76 -29.77 8.32 -1.35
N ILE A 77 -31.01 8.61 -1.78
CA ILE A 77 -31.93 9.49 -1.03
C ILE A 77 -32.35 8.81 0.28
N GLU A 78 -32.71 7.53 0.25
CA GLU A 78 -33.06 6.76 1.45
C GLU A 78 -31.89 6.70 2.44
N TRP A 79 -30.68 6.47 1.94
CA TRP A 79 -29.46 6.49 2.75
C TRP A 79 -29.22 7.87 3.37
N LEU A 80 -29.40 8.96 2.62
CA LEU A 80 -29.26 10.33 3.10
C LEU A 80 -30.31 10.73 4.14
N ILE A 81 -31.51 10.14 4.10
CA ILE A 81 -32.56 10.35 5.10
C ILE A 81 -32.27 9.55 6.38
N ALA A 82 -31.75 8.32 6.22
CA ALA A 82 -31.47 7.41 7.32
C ALA A 82 -30.22 7.80 8.11
N ASP A 83 -29.12 8.10 7.43
CA ASP A 83 -27.98 8.80 8.02
C ASP A 83 -28.38 10.28 8.06
N ARG A 84 -28.95 10.70 9.20
CA ARG A 84 -29.29 12.09 9.51
C ARG A 84 -28.00 12.94 9.57
N PHE A 85 -27.35 13.11 8.42
CA PHE A 85 -26.25 14.04 8.23
C PHE A 85 -26.88 15.42 8.46
N PRO A 86 -26.38 16.21 9.43
CA PRO A 86 -26.95 17.53 9.65
C PRO A 86 -26.73 18.32 8.38
N THR A 87 -27.81 18.53 7.63
CA THR A 87 -27.84 19.51 6.56
C THR A 87 -27.44 20.81 7.23
N ALA A 88 -26.29 21.37 6.85
CA ALA A 88 -25.86 22.70 7.23
C ALA A 88 -26.84 23.73 6.66
N VAL A 89 -27.98 23.85 7.32
CA VAL A 89 -29.00 24.90 7.19
C VAL A 89 -29.41 25.34 8.59
N ASP A 90 -28.42 25.48 9.46
CA ASP A 90 -28.50 26.35 10.62
C ASP A 90 -27.32 27.32 10.48
N CYS A 91 -27.67 28.53 10.01
CA CYS A 91 -26.80 29.69 9.89
C CYS A 91 -26.36 30.22 11.25
#